data_AF-A0A1H7TVZ7-F1
#
_entry.id   AF-A0A1H7TVZ7-F1
#
_cell.length_a   1.000
_cell.length_b   1.000
_cell.length_c   1.000
_cell.angle_alpha   90.00
_cell.angle_beta   90.00
_cell.angle_gamma   90.00
#
_symmetry.space_group_name_H-M   'P 1'
#
loop_
_entity.id
_entity.type
_entity.pdbx_description
1 polymer ?
#
loop_
_entity_poly.entity_id
_entity_poly.type
_entity_poly.pdbx_seq_one_letter_code
_entity_poly.pdbx_strand_id
1 'polypeptide(L)'
;MLLGATAGTARHSLALEHAMRPLFAHLRATVVPTAVFAAPEDWAGGDTATPGLTGRVRRAAVELADLVAGRPPAAPADPFADPATSFEDLLRGS
;
A
#
# COMPACT_ATOMS: atom_id res chain seq x y z
N MET A 1 -1.87 -2.72 -0.45
CA MET A 1 -1.93 -1.67 -1.49
C MET A 1 -2.72 -0.47 -0.95
N LEU A 2 -2.33 0.76 -1.31
CA LEU A 2 -3.00 2.01 -0.90
C LEU A 2 -3.55 2.74 -2.13
N LEU A 3 -4.82 3.16 -2.07
CA LEU A 3 -5.46 3.92 -3.15
C LEU A 3 -5.35 5.42 -2.91
N GLY A 4 -4.85 6.15 -3.90
CA GLY A 4 -4.72 7.60 -3.89
C GLY A 4 -5.23 8.23 -5.18
N ALA A 5 -5.89 9.39 -5.11
CA ALA A 5 -6.31 10.15 -6.28
C ALA A 5 -6.38 11.66 -6.00
N THR A 6 -6.25 12.47 -7.06
CA THR A 6 -6.45 13.91 -7.04
C THR A 6 -7.40 14.36 -8.15
N ALA A 7 -8.13 15.46 -7.94
CA ALA A 7 -8.89 16.13 -9.00
C ALA A 7 -9.13 17.60 -8.66
N GLY A 8 -9.63 18.39 -9.61
CA GLY A 8 -9.87 19.83 -9.40
C GLY A 8 -10.86 20.19 -8.30
N THR A 9 -11.72 19.26 -7.85
CA THR A 9 -12.64 19.43 -6.71
C THR A 9 -12.90 18.10 -6.00
N ALA A 10 -13.47 18.14 -4.80
CA ALA A 10 -13.85 16.95 -4.02
C ALA A 10 -15.05 16.15 -4.57
N ARG A 11 -15.75 16.65 -5.60
CA ARG A 11 -16.98 16.01 -6.15
C ARG A 11 -16.74 14.60 -6.72
N HIS A 12 -15.50 14.28 -7.09
CA HIS A 12 -15.13 12.96 -7.63
C HIS A 12 -14.42 12.06 -6.61
N SER A 13 -14.44 12.40 -5.32
CA SER A 13 -13.77 11.61 -4.27
C SER A 13 -14.25 10.16 -4.20
N LEU A 14 -15.53 9.91 -4.46
CA LEU A 14 -16.13 8.58 -4.48
C LEU A 14 -15.64 7.67 -5.61
N ALA A 15 -14.89 8.18 -6.60
CA ALA A 15 -14.29 7.37 -7.65
C ALA A 15 -13.31 6.31 -7.09
N LEU A 16 -12.64 6.61 -5.97
CA LEU A 16 -11.78 5.65 -5.27
C LEU A 16 -12.58 4.40 -4.83
N GLU A 17 -13.79 4.59 -4.32
CA GLU A 17 -14.61 3.51 -3.76
C GLU A 17 -15.46 2.80 -4.82
N HIS A 18 -15.95 3.52 -5.83
CA HIS A 18 -16.91 2.98 -6.79
C HIS A 18 -16.27 2.52 -8.12
N ALA A 19 -15.07 2.98 -8.45
CA ALA A 19 -14.37 2.58 -9.67
C ALA A 19 -13.05 1.85 -9.36
N MET A 20 -12.19 2.47 -8.54
CA MET A 20 -10.86 1.93 -8.28
C MET A 20 -10.90 0.67 -7.40
N ARG A 21 -11.61 0.71 -6.25
CA ARG A 21 -11.66 -0.46 -5.35
C ARG A 21 -12.23 -1.71 -6.03
N PRO A 22 -13.33 -1.66 -6.81
CA PRO A 22 -13.81 -2.83 -7.56
C PRO A 22 -12.80 -3.34 -8.58
N LEU A 23 -12.10 -2.45 -9.31
CA LEU A 23 -11.08 -2.83 -10.27
C LEU A 23 -9.92 -3.58 -9.62
N PHE A 24 -9.40 -3.08 -8.49
CA PHE A 24 -8.30 -3.74 -7.79
C PHE A 24 -8.73 -5.02 -7.05
N ALA A 25 -9.98 -5.07 -6.56
CA ALA A 25 -10.56 -6.29 -6.04
C ALA A 25 -10.66 -7.38 -7.13
N HIS A 26 -11.05 -7.00 -8.36
CA HIS A 26 -11.06 -7.91 -9.51
C HIS A 26 -9.66 -8.48 -9.79
N LEU A 27 -8.61 -7.64 -9.68
CA LEU A 27 -7.21 -8.05 -9.78
C LEU A 27 -6.68 -8.79 -8.54
N ARG A 28 -7.53 -9.12 -7.57
CA ARG A 28 -7.18 -9.80 -6.31
C ARG A 28 -6.17 -9.04 -5.45
N ALA A 29 -6.07 -7.72 -5.63
CA ALA A 29 -5.21 -6.90 -4.79
C ALA A 29 -5.81 -6.74 -3.39
N THR A 30 -4.96 -6.88 -2.36
CA THR A 30 -5.33 -6.54 -0.98
C THR A 30 -5.15 -5.03 -0.77
N VAL A 31 -6.26 -4.32 -0.68
CA VAL A 31 -6.31 -2.86 -0.54
C VAL A 31 -6.57 -2.49 0.93
N VAL A 32 -5.82 -1.52 1.47
CA VAL A 32 -6.06 -1.02 2.83
C VAL A 32 -7.44 -0.33 2.94
N PRO A 33 -8.02 -0.25 4.15
CA PRO A 33 -9.30 0.44 4.35
C PRO A 33 -9.26 1.91 3.92
N THR A 34 -8.24 2.66 4.33
CA THR A 34 -8.18 4.11 4.10
C THR A 34 -7.71 4.44 2.68
N ALA A 35 -8.61 4.99 1.86
CA ALA A 35 -8.28 5.61 0.58
C ALA A 35 -8.04 7.12 0.75
N VAL A 36 -7.10 7.68 -0.03
CA VAL A 36 -6.72 9.10 0.06
C VAL A 36 -7.15 9.84 -1.19
N PHE A 37 -8.19 10.65 -1.08
CA PHE A 37 -8.50 11.66 -2.08
C PHE A 37 -8.00 13.03 -1.62
N ALA A 38 -7.50 13.80 -2.58
CA ALA A 38 -7.00 15.13 -2.33
C ALA A 38 -7.53 16.09 -3.44
N ALA A 39 -8.18 17.19 -3.06
CA ALA A 39 -8.51 18.32 -3.94
C ALA A 39 -7.61 19.55 -3.65
N PRO A 40 -7.41 20.48 -4.60
CA PRO A 40 -6.52 21.64 -4.42
C PRO A 40 -6.71 22.41 -3.11
N GLU A 41 -7.96 22.56 -2.66
CA GLU A 41 -8.32 23.18 -1.37
C GLU A 41 -7.71 22.49 -0.13
N ASP A 42 -7.34 21.21 -0.22
CA ASP A 42 -6.73 20.45 0.87
C ASP A 42 -5.25 20.78 1.09
N TRP A 43 -4.52 21.33 0.10
CA TRP A 43 -3.07 21.63 0.23
C TRP A 43 -2.64 23.02 -0.26
N ALA A 44 -3.49 23.74 -1.00
CA ALA A 44 -3.14 25.07 -1.54
C ALA A 44 -3.03 26.15 -0.45
N GLY A 45 -3.47 25.88 0.79
CA GLY A 45 -3.37 26.78 1.94
C GLY A 45 -2.01 26.78 2.68
N GLY A 46 -0.96 26.15 2.15
CA GLY A 46 0.35 26.07 2.81
C GLY A 46 0.32 25.22 4.09
N ASP A 47 1.09 25.56 5.13
CA ASP A 47 1.13 24.84 6.42
C ASP A 47 -0.22 24.83 7.19
N THR A 48 -1.22 25.58 6.70
CA THR A 48 -2.62 25.50 7.19
C THR A 48 -3.50 24.57 6.37
N ALA A 49 -2.92 23.86 5.39
CA ALA A 49 -3.53 22.73 4.68
C ALA A 49 -4.29 21.85 5.66
N THR A 50 -5.58 21.64 5.39
CA THR A 50 -6.54 21.04 6.30
C THR A 50 -5.92 19.85 7.03
N PRO A 51 -5.84 19.86 8.38
CA PRO A 51 -5.26 18.76 9.18
C PRO A 51 -5.80 17.37 8.79
N GLY A 52 -6.99 17.36 8.19
CA GLY A 52 -7.62 16.19 7.60
C GLY A 52 -6.78 15.45 6.55
N LEU A 53 -6.11 16.11 5.59
CA LEU A 53 -5.37 15.39 4.53
C LEU A 53 -4.15 14.68 5.10
N THR A 54 -3.29 15.38 5.83
CA THR A 54 -2.10 14.80 6.47
C THR A 54 -2.48 13.67 7.43
N GLY A 55 -3.57 13.83 8.20
CA GLY A 55 -4.11 12.79 9.07
C GLY A 55 -4.55 11.53 8.31
N ARG A 56 -5.25 11.70 7.17
CA ARG A 56 -5.66 10.58 6.30
C ARG A 56 -4.46 9.87 5.68
N VAL A 57 -3.47 10.62 5.17
CA VAL A 57 -2.23 10.06 4.61
C VAL A 57 -1.48 9.25 5.67
N ARG A 58 -1.32 9.80 6.88
CA ARG A 58 -0.66 9.09 7.98
C ARG A 58 -1.38 7.79 8.34
N ARG A 59 -2.70 7.82 8.47
CA ARG A 59 -3.50 6.61 8.75
C ARG A 59 -3.31 5.55 7.66
N ALA A 60 -3.48 5.93 6.39
CA ALA A 60 -3.34 5.01 5.27
C ALA A 60 -1.92 4.44 5.16
N ALA A 61 -0.89 5.25 5.46
CA ALA A 61 0.50 4.81 5.48
C ALA A 61 0.76 3.78 6.58
N VAL A 62 0.22 3.97 7.79
CA VAL A 62 0.32 3.01 8.89
C VAL A 62 -0.37 1.69 8.52
N GLU A 63 -1.61 1.75 8.01
CA GLU A 63 -2.33 0.55 7.55
C GLU A 63 -1.55 -0.23 6.47
N LEU A 64 -0.92 0.49 5.54
CA LEU A 64 -0.09 -0.13 4.52
C LEU A 64 1.18 -0.74 5.12
N ALA A 65 1.85 -0.03 6.02
CA ALA A 65 3.05 -0.51 6.70
C ALA A 65 2.76 -1.79 7.49
N ASP A 66 1.64 -1.86 8.21
CA ASP A 66 1.22 -3.04 8.95
C ASP A 66 0.98 -4.25 8.02
N LEU A 67 0.35 -4.04 6.86
CA LEU A 67 0.19 -5.11 5.86
C LEU A 67 1.52 -5.57 5.27
N VAL A 68 2.47 -4.66 5.05
CA VAL A 68 3.80 -5.01 4.52
C VAL A 68 4.60 -5.77 5.58
N ALA A 69 4.60 -5.30 6.83
CA ALA A 69 5.30 -5.93 7.95
C ALA A 69 4.72 -7.30 8.31
N GLY A 70 3.40 -7.49 8.16
CA GLY A 70 2.75 -8.77 8.37
C GLY A 70 2.95 -9.78 7.24
N ARG A 71 3.52 -9.38 6.09
CA ARG A 71 3.80 -10.31 4.99
C ARG A 71 5.03 -11.16 5.36
N PRO A 72 4.92 -12.50 5.34
CA PRO A 72 6.09 -13.34 5.55
C PRO A 72 7.14 -13.00 4.49
N PRO A 73 8.43 -12.97 4.85
CA PRO A 73 9.48 -12.76 3.88
C PRO A 73 9.33 -13.79 2.77
N ALA A 74 9.48 -13.33 1.52
CA ALA A 74 9.57 -14.27 0.42
C ALA A 74 10.77 -15.19 0.71
N ALA A 75 10.57 -16.50 0.58
CA ALA A 75 11.69 -17.44 0.65
C ALA A 75 12.78 -16.94 -0.29
N PRO A 76 14.06 -16.97 0.12
CA PRO A 76 15.14 -16.57 -0.76
C PRO A 76 15.01 -17.32 -2.08
N ALA A 77 14.98 -16.58 -3.19
CA ALA A 77 14.97 -17.20 -4.52
C ALA A 77 16.29 -17.93 -4.81
N ASP A 78 17.33 -17.61 -4.03
CA ASP A 78 18.63 -18.24 -4.06
C ASP A 78 18.68 -19.43 -3.07
N PRO A 79 18.88 -20.66 -3.57
CA PRO A 79 19.09 -21.85 -2.73
C PRO A 79 20.27 -21.75 -1.77
N PHE A 80 21.23 -20.84 -2.01
CA PHE A 80 22.43 -20.65 -1.20
C PHE A 80 22.28 -19.54 -0.14
N ALA A 81 21.16 -18.82 -0.10
CA ALA A 81 20.98 -17.68 0.78
C ALA A 81 20.55 -18.04 2.20
N ASP A 82 20.17 -19.29 2.47
CA ASP A 82 19.88 -19.75 3.83
C ASP A 82 21.17 -20.26 4.52
N PRO A 83 21.71 -19.52 5.51
CA PRO A 83 22.91 -19.93 6.22
C PRO A 83 22.72 -21.18 7.10
N ALA A 84 21.49 -21.64 7.30
CA ALA A 84 21.19 -22.89 8.01
C ALA A 84 21.23 -24.13 7.09
N THR A 85 21.30 -23.96 5.77
CA THR A 85 21.42 -25.09 4.82
C THR A 85 22.85 -25.62 4.81
N SER A 86 23.02 -26.93 5.00
CA SER A 86 24.34 -27.54 4.97
C SER A 86 24.86 -27.73 3.53
N PHE A 87 26.18 -27.65 3.34
CA PHE A 87 26.81 -27.83 2.02
C PHE A 87 26.61 -29.24 1.46
N GLU A 88 26.50 -30.27 2.32
CA GLU A 88 26.20 -31.64 1.87
C GLU A 88 24.80 -31.75 1.26
N ASP A 89 23.81 -31.08 1.83
CA ASP A 89 22.43 -31.12 1.32
C ASP A 89 22.31 -30.44 -0.05
N LEU A 90 23.12 -29.42 -0.30
CA LEU A 90 23.22 -28.76 -1.61
C LEU A 90 23.83 -29.65 -2.69
N LEU A 91 24.83 -30.47 -2.35
CA LEU A 91 25.46 -31.42 -3.29
C LEU A 91 24.58 -32.63 -3.62
N ARG A 92 23.65 -32.99 -2.74
CA ARG A 92 22.72 -34.11 -2.95
C ARG A 92 21.56 -33.79 -3.90
N GLY A 93 21.33 -32.50 -4.21
CA GLY A 93 20.36 -32.07 -5.22
C GLY A 93 18.94 -32.58 -4.95
N SER A 94 18.31 -32.06 -3.89
CA SER A 94 16.89 -32.23 -3.49
C SER A 94 16.21 -33.57 -3.80
#